data_AF-A0A2D5UZB2-F1
#
_entry.id   AF-A0A2D5UZB2-F1
#
_cell.length_a   1.000
_cell.length_b   1.000
_cell.length_c   1.000
_cell.angle_alpha   90.00
_cell.angle_beta   90.00
_cell.angle_gamma   90.00
#
_symmetry.space_group_name_H-M   'P 1'
#
loop_
_entity.id
_entity.type
_entity.pdbx_description
1 polymer ?
#
loop_
_entity_poly.entity_id
_entity_poly.type
_entity_poly.pdbx_seq_one_letter_code
_entity_poly.pdbx_strand_id
1 'polypeptide(L)'
;MFVVWIETLIDSIDRTKVEITFSPHLFDRKECWNLDLDKIEETARTGKIVFEKCEEPNKICFKRYYGKEHTTYVLITRYYKDFIEVKTVWPKKGR
;
A
#
# COMPACT_ATOMS: atom_id res chain seq x y z
N MET A 1 -12.69 2.62 -17.90
CA MET A 1 -13.72 2.17 -16.96
C MET A 1 -13.09 1.34 -15.84
N PHE A 2 -12.02 1.85 -15.19
CA PHE A 2 -11.24 1.13 -14.15
C PHE A 2 -11.68 1.47 -12.72
N VAL A 3 -12.61 2.40 -12.57
CA VAL A 3 -12.85 3.13 -11.31
C VAL A 3 -13.86 2.40 -10.42
N VAL A 4 -14.89 1.78 -11.00
CA VAL A 4 -16.04 1.23 -10.27
C VAL A 4 -15.65 0.08 -9.32
N TRP A 5 -14.79 -0.84 -9.76
CA TRP A 5 -14.39 -1.97 -8.91
C TRP A 5 -13.45 -1.55 -7.77
N ILE A 6 -12.58 -0.55 -8.00
CA ILE A 6 -11.68 -0.02 -6.97
C ILE A 6 -12.49 0.73 -5.90
N GLU A 7 -13.46 1.55 -6.31
CA GLU A 7 -14.37 2.23 -5.39
C GLU A 7 -15.15 1.21 -4.56
N THR A 8 -15.75 0.21 -5.20
CA THR A 8 -16.47 -0.88 -4.51
C THR A 8 -15.58 -1.60 -3.49
N LEU A 9 -14.34 -1.91 -3.86
CA LEU A 9 -13.39 -2.59 -2.99
C LEU A 9 -12.97 -1.73 -1.80
N ILE A 10 -12.76 -0.43 -2.01
CA ILE A 10 -12.39 0.49 -0.94
C ILE A 10 -13.57 0.77 -0.01
N ASP A 11 -14.77 0.90 -0.55
CA ASP A 11 -15.99 1.11 0.25
C ASP A 11 -16.36 -0.13 1.07
N SER A 12 -15.92 -1.32 0.64
CA SER A 12 -16.15 -2.56 1.38
C SER A 12 -15.35 -2.65 2.69
N ILE A 13 -14.33 -1.80 2.89
CA ILE A 13 -13.42 -1.91 4.03
C ILE A 13 -12.96 -0.54 4.57
N ASP A 14 -13.08 -0.35 5.89
CA ASP A 14 -12.56 0.86 6.54
C ASP A 14 -11.03 0.78 6.67
N ARG A 15 -10.33 1.38 5.69
CA ARG A 15 -8.86 1.47 5.64
C ARG A 15 -8.22 2.03 6.91
N THR A 16 -8.93 2.82 7.70
CA THR A 16 -8.37 3.43 8.91
C THR A 16 -8.34 2.48 10.10
N LYS A 17 -9.15 1.41 10.07
CA LYS A 17 -9.30 0.45 11.17
C LYS A 17 -8.92 -0.98 10.81
N VAL A 18 -8.92 -1.31 9.52
CA VAL A 18 -8.59 -2.65 9.04
C VAL A 18 -7.18 -3.07 9.48
N GLU A 19 -7.02 -4.37 9.75
CA GLU A 19 -5.72 -4.98 9.99
C GLU A 19 -4.84 -4.89 8.74
N ILE A 20 -3.58 -4.49 8.94
CA ILE A 20 -2.58 -4.42 7.88
C ILE A 20 -1.54 -5.50 8.17
N THR A 21 -1.42 -6.44 7.25
CA THR A 21 -0.46 -7.54 7.34
C THR A 21 0.64 -7.36 6.30
N PHE A 22 1.77 -8.01 6.52
CA PHE A 22 2.93 -7.94 5.63
C PHE A 22 3.23 -9.33 5.08
N SER A 23 3.31 -9.46 3.76
CA SER A 23 3.72 -10.69 3.13
C SER A 23 5.16 -11.03 3.56
N PRO A 24 5.47 -12.28 3.97
CA PRO A 24 6.83 -12.67 4.35
C PRO A 24 7.88 -12.32 3.29
N HIS A 25 7.52 -12.50 2.01
CA HIS A 25 8.34 -12.14 0.85
C HIS A 25 8.78 -10.67 0.77
N LEU A 26 8.14 -9.78 1.52
CA LEU A 26 8.57 -8.39 1.62
C LEU A 26 9.95 -8.30 2.29
N PHE A 27 10.21 -9.16 3.27
CA PHE A 27 11.42 -9.14 4.10
C PHE A 27 12.58 -9.97 3.52
N ASP A 28 12.28 -10.82 2.53
CA ASP A 28 13.30 -11.62 1.84
C ASP A 28 14.30 -10.76 1.04
N ARG A 29 13.96 -9.49 0.77
CA ARG A 29 14.80 -8.55 0.01
C ARG A 29 15.67 -7.74 0.94
N LYS A 30 16.99 -7.77 0.74
CA LYS A 30 17.98 -7.05 1.55
C LYS A 30 17.73 -5.53 1.57
N GLU A 31 17.21 -4.99 0.48
CA GLU A 31 16.83 -3.58 0.35
C GLU A 31 15.65 -3.19 1.26
N CYS A 32 14.92 -4.18 1.79
CA CYS A 32 13.73 -4.02 2.61
C CYS A 32 13.98 -4.26 4.12
N TRP A 33 15.23 -4.51 4.54
CA TRP A 33 15.54 -4.77 5.96
C TRP A 33 15.44 -3.53 6.85
N ASN A 34 15.55 -2.33 6.29
CA ASN A 34 15.43 -1.05 7.01
C ASN A 34 14.12 -0.32 6.67
N LEU A 35 13.05 -1.06 6.41
CA LEU A 35 11.74 -0.47 6.15
C LEU A 35 11.13 0.11 7.43
N ASP A 36 10.62 1.33 7.30
CA ASP A 36 9.82 1.99 8.33
C ASP A 36 8.38 1.45 8.24
N LEU A 37 8.07 0.48 9.11
CA LEU A 37 6.76 -0.21 9.09
C LEU A 37 5.61 0.76 9.39
N ASP A 38 5.81 1.73 10.26
CA ASP A 38 4.80 2.74 10.61
C ASP A 38 4.45 3.58 9.37
N LYS A 39 5.46 4.01 8.60
CA LYS A 39 5.23 4.72 7.34
C LYS A 39 4.58 3.87 6.27
N ILE A 40 4.84 2.56 6.25
CA ILE A 40 4.17 1.64 5.34
C ILE A 40 2.71 1.53 5.71
N GLU A 41 2.41 1.30 6.98
CA GLU A 41 1.05 1.21 7.48
C GLU A 41 0.28 2.51 7.18
N GLU A 42 0.84 3.66 7.54
CA GLU A 42 0.25 4.98 7.25
C GLU A 42 0.01 5.18 5.74
N THR A 43 0.91 4.70 4.88
CA THR A 43 0.73 4.77 3.42
C THR A 43 -0.42 3.86 2.95
N ALA A 44 -0.58 2.67 3.51
CA ALA A 44 -1.73 1.81 3.18
C ALA A 44 -3.05 2.44 3.64
N ARG A 45 -3.06 3.08 4.82
CA ARG A 45 -4.26 3.73 5.38
C ARG A 45 -4.65 5.02 4.65
N THR A 46 -3.67 5.86 4.31
CA THR A 46 -3.93 7.26 3.89
C THR A 46 -3.29 7.64 2.55
N GLY A 47 -2.54 6.73 1.94
CA GLY A 47 -1.88 6.97 0.66
C GLY A 47 -2.88 7.16 -0.48
N LYS A 48 -2.44 7.91 -1.50
CA LYS A 48 -3.20 8.09 -2.75
C LYS A 48 -3.11 6.83 -3.59
N ILE A 49 -4.20 6.48 -4.24
CA ILE A 49 -4.27 5.34 -5.15
C ILE A 49 -3.57 5.70 -6.45
N VAL A 50 -2.75 4.78 -6.97
CA VAL A 50 -2.13 4.88 -8.29
C VAL A 50 -2.88 3.91 -9.22
N PHE A 51 -3.94 4.42 -9.85
CA PHE A 51 -4.88 3.61 -10.65
C PHE A 51 -4.19 2.78 -11.74
N GLU A 52 -3.19 3.34 -12.39
CA GLU A 52 -2.40 2.71 -13.47
C GLU A 52 -1.67 1.43 -13.03
N LYS A 53 -1.51 1.22 -11.73
CA LYS A 53 -0.81 0.06 -11.14
C LYS A 53 -1.73 -0.87 -10.36
N CYS A 54 -3.04 -0.58 -10.37
CA CYS A 54 -4.06 -1.42 -9.77
C CYS A 54 -4.48 -2.51 -10.77
N GLU A 55 -4.88 -3.66 -10.25
CA GLU A 55 -5.24 -4.81 -11.07
C GLU A 55 -6.34 -5.62 -10.37
N GLU A 56 -7.37 -6.00 -11.13
CA GLU A 56 -8.43 -6.86 -10.64
C GLU A 56 -7.87 -8.23 -10.20
N PRO A 57 -8.49 -8.88 -9.20
CA PRO A 57 -9.70 -8.45 -8.50
C PRO A 57 -9.44 -7.52 -7.30
N ASN A 58 -8.20 -7.46 -6.79
CA ASN A 58 -7.95 -6.90 -5.45
C ASN A 58 -6.56 -6.31 -5.24
N LYS A 59 -5.79 -6.09 -6.31
CA LYS A 59 -4.45 -5.48 -6.20
C LYS A 59 -4.59 -3.96 -6.32
N ILE A 60 -4.22 -3.26 -5.25
CA ILE A 60 -4.25 -1.81 -5.19
C ILE A 60 -2.84 -1.28 -4.95
N CYS A 61 -2.49 -0.19 -5.65
CA CYS A 61 -1.22 0.50 -5.47
C CYS A 61 -1.45 1.81 -4.72
N PHE A 62 -0.67 2.03 -3.66
CA PHE A 62 -0.67 3.29 -2.91
C PHE A 62 0.64 4.04 -3.07
N LYS A 63 0.57 5.37 -2.99
CA LYS A 63 1.72 6.26 -2.95
C LYS A 63 1.51 7.35 -1.89
N ARG A 64 2.53 7.58 -1.07
CA ARG A 64 2.58 8.71 -0.12
C ARG A 64 3.98 9.28 -0.06
N TYR A 65 4.09 10.61 -0.07
CA TYR A 65 5.35 11.33 0.10
C TYR A 65 5.45 11.87 1.52
N TYR A 66 6.55 11.54 2.19
CA TYR A 66 6.89 12.02 3.52
C TYR A 66 7.89 13.16 3.40
N GLY A 67 7.43 14.39 3.68
CA GLY A 67 8.20 15.60 3.47
C GLY A 67 9.42 15.73 4.38
N LYS A 68 9.34 15.25 5.62
CA LYS A 68 10.42 15.33 6.61
C LYS A 68 11.60 14.44 6.22
N GLU A 69 11.33 13.26 5.70
CA GLU A 69 12.32 12.26 5.29
C GLU A 69 12.68 12.36 3.80
N HIS A 70 12.06 13.29 3.07
CA HIS A 70 12.20 13.43 1.62
C HIS A 70 12.06 12.10 0.88
N THR A 71 11.12 11.26 1.31
CA THR A 71 10.97 9.89 0.82
C THR A 71 9.53 9.60 0.44
N THR A 72 9.33 9.06 -0.75
CA THR A 72 8.05 8.50 -1.20
C THR A 72 8.02 7.01 -0.95
N TYR A 73 6.94 6.54 -0.32
CA TYR A 73 6.62 5.12 -0.23
C TYR A 73 5.60 4.78 -1.32
N VAL A 74 5.92 3.76 -2.11
CA VAL A 74 5.00 3.14 -3.07
C VAL A 74 4.73 1.71 -2.61
N LEU A 75 3.46 1.37 -2.42
CA LEU A 75 3.03 0.06 -1.93
C LEU A 75 2.20 -0.66 -2.97
N ILE A 76 2.38 -1.97 -3.08
CA ILE A 76 1.41 -2.88 -3.69
C ILE A 76 0.77 -3.68 -2.58
N THR A 77 -0.55 -3.63 -2.51
CA THR A 77 -1.35 -4.33 -1.52
C THR A 77 -2.35 -5.26 -2.20
N ARG A 78 -2.72 -6.34 -1.51
CA ARG A 78 -3.86 -7.20 -1.83
C ARG A 78 -4.95 -6.96 -0.79
N TYR A 79 -6.15 -6.65 -1.26
CA TYR A 79 -7.32 -6.47 -0.41
C TYR A 79 -8.00 -7.81 -0.17
N TYR A 80 -8.21 -8.12 1.09
CA TYR A 80 -9.04 -9.23 1.54
C TYR A 80 -10.21 -8.66 2.35
N LYS A 81 -11.17 -9.52 2.69
CA LYS A 81 -12.38 -9.10 3.39
C LYS A 81 -12.09 -8.45 4.75
N ASP A 82 -11.11 -8.98 5.47
CA ASP A 82 -10.86 -8.61 6.87
C ASP A 82 -9.50 -7.90 7.08
N PHE A 83 -8.62 -7.95 6.07
CA PHE A 83 -7.29 -7.37 6.16
C PHE A 83 -6.76 -6.86 4.81
N ILE A 84 -5.78 -5.98 4.87
CA ILE A 84 -4.99 -5.55 3.71
C ILE A 84 -3.59 -6.11 3.85
N GLU A 85 -3.15 -6.90 2.87
CA GLU A 85 -1.80 -7.47 2.85
C GLU A 85 -0.87 -6.62 1.99
N VAL A 86 0.20 -6.11 2.59
CA VAL A 86 1.29 -5.44 1.86
C VAL A 86 2.17 -6.50 1.21
N LYS A 87 2.14 -6.56 -0.13
CA LYS A 87 2.96 -7.48 -0.92
C LYS A 87 4.35 -6.92 -1.23
N THR A 88 4.41 -5.65 -1.59
CA THR A 88 5.66 -5.01 -2.01
C THR A 88 5.73 -3.57 -1.58
N VAL A 89 6.91 -3.13 -1.17
CA VAL A 89 7.21 -1.73 -0.80
C VAL A 89 8.42 -1.23 -1.57
N TRP A 90 8.33 -0.01 -2.06
CA TRP A 90 9.47 0.71 -2.63
C TRP A 90 9.59 2.10 -2.01
N PRO A 91 10.56 2.32 -1.11
CA PRO A 91 10.96 3.67 -0.73
C PRO A 91 11.77 4.29 -1.88
N LYS A 92 11.43 5.53 -2.26
CA LYS A 92 12.13 6.31 -3.27
C LYS A 92 12.48 7.67 -2.70
N LYS A 93 13.72 8.13 -2.89
CA LYS A 93 14.11 9.50 -2.56
C LYS A 93 13.37 10.48 -3.45
N GLY A 94 12.81 11.54 -2.86
CA GLY A 94 12.02 12.55 -3.57
C GLY A 94 10.52 12.22 -3.66
N ARG A 95 9.80 13.03 -4.45
CA ARG A 95 8.35 12.99 -4.66
C ARG A 95 7.94 12.06 -5.81
#